data_AF-A0A2T3NKP3-F1
#
_entry.id   AF-A0A2T3NKP3-F1
#
_cell.length_a   1.000
_cell.length_b   1.000
_cell.length_c   1.000
_cell.angle_alpha   90.00
_cell.angle_beta   90.00
_cell.angle_gamma   90.00
#
_symmetry.space_group_name_H-M   'P 1'
#
loop_
_entity.id
_entity.type
_entity.pdbx_description
1 polymer ?
#
loop_
_entity_poly.entity_id
_entity_poly.type
_entity_poly.pdbx_seq_one_letter_code
_entity_poly.pdbx_strand_id
1 'polypeptide(L)'
;MQKGCLLKNRASRYISTVAFTMVMSFSVSAESLLMGFDEYMDRCMSSFGQDKVTRSVCENQYKAIEQKEQEIFAQTNDLNNENWLEENKTDEKLSEKN
;
A
#
# COMPACT_ATOMS: atom_id res chain seq x y z
N MET A 1 -20.28 -32.30 -65.20
CA MET A 1 -19.12 -31.87 -64.40
C MET A 1 -19.59 -30.74 -63.49
N GLN A 2 -20.23 -31.04 -62.36
CA GLN A 2 -19.67 -31.14 -60.99
C GLN A 2 -18.75 -29.96 -60.56
N LYS A 3 -19.42 -29.02 -59.88
CA LYS A 3 -19.06 -28.13 -58.76
C LYS A 3 -17.72 -28.38 -58.03
N GLY A 4 -17.08 -27.29 -57.61
CA GLY A 4 -16.56 -27.20 -56.23
C GLY A 4 -15.16 -26.62 -56.02
N CYS A 5 -15.14 -25.40 -55.46
CA CYS A 5 -14.22 -24.83 -54.46
C CYS A 5 -12.69 -24.95 -54.60
N LEU A 6 -11.98 -23.82 -54.39
CA LEU A 6 -11.16 -23.62 -53.18
C LEU A 6 -10.99 -22.11 -52.90
N LEU A 7 -11.71 -21.65 -51.86
CA LEU A 7 -11.52 -20.36 -51.22
C LEU A 7 -10.12 -20.30 -50.59
N LYS A 8 -9.32 -19.34 -51.05
CA LYS A 8 -7.96 -19.07 -50.57
C LYS A 8 -8.04 -18.30 -49.25
N ASN A 9 -8.19 -19.02 -48.14
CA ASN A 9 -8.07 -18.49 -46.78
C ASN A 9 -6.83 -19.05 -46.09
N ARG A 10 -5.87 -18.16 -45.79
CA ARG A 10 -4.83 -18.21 -44.73
C ARG A 10 -3.76 -17.21 -45.17
N ALA A 11 -3.52 -16.09 -44.50
CA ALA A 11 -3.17 -16.02 -43.10
C ALA A 11 -3.64 -14.68 -42.51
N SER A 12 -4.66 -14.73 -41.64
CA SER A 12 -4.88 -13.68 -40.67
C SER A 12 -3.73 -13.78 -39.67
N ARG A 13 -2.77 -12.85 -39.76
CA ARG A 13 -1.65 -12.77 -38.82
C ARG A 13 -2.25 -12.41 -37.47
N TYR A 14 -2.19 -13.36 -36.54
CA TYR A 14 -2.46 -13.14 -35.12
C TYR A 14 -1.54 -12.04 -34.61
N ILE A 15 -2.06 -10.83 -34.49
CA ILE A 15 -1.40 -9.76 -33.74
C ILE A 15 -1.91 -9.94 -32.31
N SER A 16 -1.24 -10.82 -31.55
CA SER A 16 -1.37 -10.85 -30.11
C SER A 16 -0.55 -9.69 -29.55
N THR A 17 -1.16 -8.49 -29.51
CA THR A 17 -0.63 -7.37 -28.74
C THR A 17 -0.90 -7.66 -27.28
N VAL A 18 0.07 -8.26 -26.58
CA VAL A 18 0.08 -8.31 -25.12
C VAL A 18 0.36 -6.87 -24.66
N ALA A 19 -0.70 -6.15 -24.29
CA ALA A 19 -0.58 -4.83 -23.70
C ALA A 19 0.07 -4.98 -22.32
N PHE A 20 1.36 -4.66 -22.23
CA PHE A 20 2.07 -4.52 -20.96
C PHE A 20 1.51 -3.26 -20.27
N THR A 21 0.50 -3.42 -19.43
CA THR A 21 0.02 -2.34 -18.57
C THR A 21 1.09 -2.05 -17.52
N MET A 22 1.84 -0.98 -17.73
CA MET A 22 2.80 -0.47 -16.76
C MET A 22 2.02 0.06 -15.56
N VAL A 23 2.00 -0.71 -14.47
CA VAL A 23 1.37 -0.31 -13.20
C VAL A 23 2.24 0.78 -12.61
N MET A 24 1.75 2.02 -12.63
CA MET A 24 2.35 3.11 -11.86
C MET A 24 2.01 2.86 -10.39
N SER A 25 3.01 2.48 -9.59
CA SER A 25 2.87 2.40 -8.14
C SER A 25 2.73 3.82 -7.59
N PHE A 26 1.50 4.23 -7.30
CA PHE A 26 1.26 5.42 -6.50
C PHE A 26 1.68 5.11 -5.06
N SER A 27 2.71 5.78 -4.56
CA SER A 27 3.05 5.75 -3.14
C SER A 27 1.97 6.50 -2.37
N VAL A 28 0.96 5.78 -1.87
CA VAL A 28 0.04 6.31 -0.86
C VAL A 28 0.86 6.44 0.43
N SER A 29 1.38 7.64 0.68
CA SER A 29 1.92 7.97 2.00
C SER A 29 0.73 8.14 2.93
N ALA A 30 0.63 7.29 3.96
CA ALA A 30 -0.32 7.53 5.03
C ALA A 30 0.04 8.86 5.71
N GLU A 31 -0.97 9.69 5.95
CA GLU A 31 -0.80 10.91 6.76
C GLU A 31 -0.52 10.51 8.21
N SER A 32 0.33 11.30 8.90
CA SER A 32 0.57 11.07 10.33
C SER A 32 -0.74 11.24 11.10
N LEU A 33 -1.01 10.30 12.00
CA LEU A 33 -2.13 10.32 12.93
C LEU A 33 -1.89 11.30 14.08
N LEU A 34 -0.65 11.74 14.28
CA LEU A 34 -0.25 12.55 15.41
C LEU A 34 -0.56 14.03 15.20
N MET A 35 -0.96 14.65 16.30
CA MET A 35 -0.98 16.09 16.43
C MET A 35 0.43 16.66 16.22
N GLY A 36 0.51 17.87 15.66
CA GLY A 36 1.79 18.57 15.52
C GLY A 36 2.46 18.80 16.87
N PHE A 37 3.79 18.79 16.89
CA PHE A 37 4.58 18.95 18.11
C PHE A 37 4.20 20.21 18.91
N ASP A 38 4.09 21.36 18.25
CA ASP A 38 3.78 22.62 18.92
C ASP A 38 2.39 22.60 19.57
N GLU A 39 1.39 22.08 18.86
CA GLU A 39 0.03 21.96 19.40
C GLU A 39 0.00 20.97 20.57
N TYR A 40 0.72 19.85 20.47
CA TYR A 40 0.84 18.91 21.58
C TYR A 40 1.51 19.56 22.79
N MET A 41 2.61 20.28 22.59
CA MET A 41 3.35 20.94 23.66
C MET A 41 2.49 22.00 24.35
N ASP A 42 1.76 22.82 23.59
CA ASP A 42 0.86 23.83 24.14
C ASP A 42 -0.24 23.17 25.00
N ARG A 43 -0.86 22.10 24.51
CA ARG A 43 -1.92 21.40 25.26
C ARG A 43 -1.38 20.68 26.49
N CYS A 44 -0.22 20.02 26.39
CA CYS A 44 0.40 19.30 27.49
C CYS A 44 0.82 20.26 28.61
N MET A 45 1.51 21.35 28.24
CA MET A 45 1.96 22.37 29.19
C MET A 45 0.81 23.16 29.81
N SER A 46 -0.25 23.43 29.04
CA SER A 46 -1.48 24.06 29.54
C SER A 46 -2.22 23.17 30.56
N SER A 47 -2.18 21.84 30.36
CA SER A 47 -2.90 20.90 31.23
C SER A 47 -2.15 20.53 32.50
N PHE A 48 -0.81 20.37 32.41
CA PHE A 48 -0.01 19.80 33.48
C PHE A 48 0.94 20.79 34.16
N GLY A 49 1.13 21.98 33.58
CA GLY A 49 1.94 23.05 34.14
C GLY A 49 3.09 23.48 33.23
N GLN A 50 3.58 24.70 33.44
CA GLN A 50 4.64 25.29 32.62
C GLN A 50 6.05 25.13 33.20
N ASP A 51 6.23 24.26 34.19
CA ASP A 51 7.54 24.02 34.78
C ASP A 51 8.46 23.19 33.87
N LYS A 52 9.76 23.24 34.15
CA LYS A 52 10.78 22.59 33.34
C LYS A 52 10.67 21.06 33.33
N VAL A 53 10.18 20.46 34.41
CA VAL A 53 10.03 19.00 34.51
C VAL A 53 8.88 18.57 33.63
N THR A 54 7.72 19.23 33.74
CA THR A 54 6.56 18.98 32.89
C THR A 54 6.90 19.13 31.42
N ARG A 55 7.66 20.17 31.06
CA ARG A 55 8.15 20.35 29.67
C ARG A 55 8.93 19.13 29.19
N SER A 56 9.92 18.69 29.97
CA SER A 56 10.75 17.53 29.59
C SER A 56 9.93 16.25 29.47
N VAL A 57 8.93 16.06 30.34
CA VAL A 57 8.04 14.89 30.28
C VAL A 57 7.19 14.94 29.01
N CYS A 58 6.57 16.08 28.70
CA CYS A 58 5.79 16.27 27.48
C CYS A 58 6.66 16.01 26.22
N GLU A 59 7.86 16.59 26.14
CA GLU A 59 8.77 16.38 25.01
C GLU A 59 9.16 14.91 24.84
N ASN A 60 9.45 14.22 25.94
CA ASN A 60 9.81 12.79 25.90
C ASN A 60 8.63 11.91 25.50
N GLN A 61 7.42 12.23 25.97
CA GLN A 61 6.21 11.51 25.58
C GLN A 61 5.92 11.68 24.08
N TYR A 62 6.03 12.89 23.56
CA TYR A 62 5.82 13.13 22.12
C TYR A 62 6.75 12.26 21.26
N LYS A 63 8.05 12.23 21.60
CA LYS A 63 9.02 11.39 20.88
C LYS A 63 8.70 9.90 20.96
N ALA A 64 8.28 9.42 22.13
CA ALA A 64 7.91 8.01 22.29
C ALA A 64 6.68 7.66 21.43
N ILE A 65 5.73 8.58 21.30
CA ILE A 65 4.54 8.41 20.46
C ILE A 65 4.94 8.42 18.97
N GLU A 66 5.80 9.34 18.54
CA GLU A 66 6.30 9.43 17.16
C GLU A 66 7.05 8.16 16.74
N GLN A 67 7.94 7.64 17.61
CA GLN A 67 8.64 6.39 17.37
C GLN A 67 7.67 5.22 17.21
N LYS A 68 6.65 5.15 18.07
CA LYS A 68 5.65 4.09 18.02
C LYS A 68 4.78 4.19 16.76
N GLU A 69 4.47 5.40 16.29
CA GLU A 69 3.78 5.59 15.02
C GLU A 69 4.59 4.99 13.86
N GLN A 70 5.90 5.29 13.80
CA GLN A 70 6.79 4.75 12.78
C GLN A 70 6.87 3.22 12.83
N GLU A 71 6.93 2.64 14.03
CA GLU A 71 6.91 1.18 14.22
C GLU A 71 5.62 0.53 13.70
N ILE A 72 4.46 1.15 13.96
CA ILE A 72 3.16 0.64 13.49
C ILE A 72 3.08 0.67 11.96
N PHE A 73 3.54 1.76 11.34
CA PHE A 73 3.59 1.84 9.88
C PHE A 73 4.54 0.82 9.27
N ALA A 74 5.69 0.56 9.91
CA ALA A 74 6.62 -0.49 9.48
C ALA A 74 6.01 -1.90 9.60
N GLN A 75 5.44 -2.25 10.75
CA GLN A 75 4.82 -3.57 10.98
C GLN A 75 3.60 -3.81 10.07
N THR A 76 2.84 -2.75 9.78
CA THR A 76 1.70 -2.85 8.86
C THR A 76 2.17 -3.14 7.43
N ASN A 77 3.29 -2.57 6.99
CA ASN A 77 3.87 -2.91 5.68
C ASN A 77 4.33 -4.38 5.62
N ASP A 78 4.88 -4.91 6.71
CA ASP A 78 5.31 -6.31 6.77
C ASP A 78 4.12 -7.28 6.72
N LEU A 79 3.08 -7.05 7.53
CA LEU A 79 1.85 -7.85 7.53
C LEU A 79 1.08 -7.75 6.21
N ASN A 80 1.05 -6.57 5.58
CA ASN A 80 0.38 -6.38 4.30
C ASN A 80 1.12 -7.14 3.19
N ASN A 81 2.45 -7.20 3.21
CA ASN A 81 3.20 -8.01 2.23
C ASN A 81 2.93 -9.51 2.35
N GLU A 82 2.79 -10.05 3.56
CA GLU A 82 2.47 -11.48 3.74
C GLU A 82 1.03 -11.82 3.35
N ASN A 83 0.06 -10.97 3.69
CA ASN A 83 -1.36 -11.24 3.43
C ASN A 83 -1.73 -11.10 1.94
N TRP A 84 -1.12 -10.16 1.21
CA TRP A 84 -1.35 -9.98 -0.23
C TRP A 84 -0.64 -11.02 -1.11
N LEU A 85 0.39 -11.71 -0.60
CA LEU A 85 1.07 -12.80 -1.32
C LEU A 85 0.30 -14.13 -1.26
N GLU A 86 -0.54 -14.34 -0.24
CA GLU A 86 -1.36 -15.56 -0.13
C GLU A 86 -2.64 -15.52 -1.00
N GLU A 87 -3.26 -14.35 -1.17
CA GLU A 87 -4.43 -14.21 -2.05
C GLU A 87 -4.08 -14.51 -3.52
N ASN A 88 -2.91 -14.05 -4.00
CA ASN A 88 -2.47 -14.30 -5.37
C ASN A 88 -2.14 -15.76 -5.70
N LYS A 89 -1.80 -16.60 -4.71
CA LYS A 89 -1.57 -18.05 -4.93
C LYS A 89 -2.86 -18.86 -4.99
N THR A 90 -3.94 -18.33 -4.43
CA THR A 90 -5.22 -19.04 -4.37
C THR A 90 -5.99 -18.86 -5.68
N ASP A 91 -5.87 -17.71 -6.34
CA ASP A 91 -6.50 -17.43 -7.62
C ASP A 91 -5.86 -18.20 -8.80
N GLU A 92 -4.55 -18.46 -8.77
CA GLU A 92 -3.88 -19.27 -9.79
C GLU A 92 -4.34 -20.74 -9.76
N LYS A 93 -4.71 -21.27 -8.59
CA LYS A 93 -5.22 -22.65 -8.46
C LYS A 93 -6.70 -22.83 -8.81
N LEU A 94 -7.50 -21.76 -8.84
CA LEU A 94 -8.91 -21.85 -9.23
C LEU A 94 -9.09 -21.76 -10.76
N SER A 95 -8.14 -21.16 -11.47
CA SER A 95 -8.17 -21.03 -12.93
C SER A 95 -7.74 -22.30 -13.69
N GLU A 96 -7.06 -23.24 -13.05
CA GLU A 96 -6.57 -24.47 -13.71
C GLU A 96 -7.61 -25.61 -13.72
N LYS A 97 -8.81 -25.36 -13.17
CA LYS A 97 -9.82 -26.41 -12.94
C LYS A 97 -11.20 -26.16 -13.55
N ASN A 98 -11.32 -25.27 -14.53
CA ASN A 98 -12.51 -25.15 -15.38
C ASN A 98 -12.14 -25.23 -16.86
#